data_AF-A0A2X1BFC6-F1
#
_entry.id   AF-A0A2X1BFC6-F1
#
_cell.length_a   1.000
_cell.length_b   1.000
_cell.length_c   1.000
_cell.angle_alpha   90.00
_cell.angle_beta   90.00
_cell.angle_gamma   90.00
#
_symmetry.space_group_name_H-M   'P 1'
#
loop_
_entity.id
_entity.type
_entity.pdbx_description
1 polymer ?
#
loop_
_entity_poly.entity_id
_entity_poly.type
_entity_poly.pdbx_seq_one_letter_code
_entity_poly.pdbx_strand_id
1 'polypeptide(L)'
;MDLLLSFYFFLRTMPHQGLALHRRFLDEQPTLEVFATWAPIQRLTSETFFGGYDMRRLDFIGFHETRGPDMLRLNALAGLQLEPERRDNVTMNGDTERAEIRADVRRMVALRDLLIDDVRFYETQRNARA
;
A
#
# COMPACT_ATOMS: atom_id res chain seq x y z
N MET A 1 -4.36 3.60 4.27
CA MET A 1 -3.87 4.99 4.22
C MET A 1 -2.37 5.04 3.98
N ASP A 2 -1.58 4.34 4.77
CA ASP A 2 -0.11 4.27 4.61
C ASP A 2 0.32 3.88 3.20
N LEU A 3 -0.38 2.92 2.58
CA LEU A 3 -0.09 2.53 1.21
C LEU A 3 -0.28 3.67 0.19
N LEU A 4 -1.35 4.48 0.31
CA LEU A 4 -1.59 5.63 -0.57
C LEU A 4 -0.42 6.61 -0.50
N LEU A 5 -0.02 6.98 0.72
CA LEU A 5 1.08 7.92 0.94
C LEU A 5 2.39 7.32 0.40
N SER A 6 2.71 6.09 0.78
CA SER A 6 3.92 5.42 0.29
C SER A 6 3.97 5.39 -1.23
N PHE A 7 2.85 5.09 -1.90
CA PHE A 7 2.79 5.03 -3.35
C PHE A 7 2.89 6.41 -4.02
N TYR A 8 2.17 7.41 -3.52
CA TYR A 8 2.22 8.79 -4.01
C TYR A 8 3.65 9.35 -3.97
N PHE A 9 4.33 9.23 -2.83
CA PHE A 9 5.69 9.74 -2.69
C PHE A 9 6.74 8.85 -3.39
N PHE A 10 6.45 7.56 -3.59
CA PHE A 10 7.31 6.70 -4.40
C PHE A 10 7.29 7.14 -5.88
N LEU A 11 6.11 7.43 -6.45
CA LEU A 11 6.00 7.93 -7.82
C LEU A 11 6.69 9.29 -8.03
N ARG A 12 6.88 10.09 -6.98
CA ARG A 12 7.63 11.36 -7.05
C ARG A 12 9.14 11.16 -7.18
N THR A 13 9.67 10.03 -6.71
CA THR A 13 11.12 9.83 -6.53
C THR A 13 11.69 8.73 -7.42
N MET A 14 10.85 7.79 -7.88
CA MET A 14 11.31 6.69 -8.70
C MET A 14 11.72 7.15 -10.12
N PRO A 15 12.74 6.53 -10.74
CA PRO A 15 13.08 6.79 -12.14
C PRO A 15 11.90 6.46 -13.08
N HIS A 16 11.80 7.17 -14.20
CA HIS A 16 10.75 6.91 -15.19
C HIS A 16 10.91 5.53 -15.82
N GLN A 17 9.96 4.63 -15.54
CA GLN A 17 9.96 3.23 -16.02
C GLN A 17 8.97 2.96 -17.17
N GLY A 18 8.31 3.98 -17.72
CA GLY A 18 7.40 3.81 -18.86
C GLY A 18 5.99 3.30 -18.53
N LEU A 19 5.66 3.15 -17.24
CA LEU A 19 4.31 2.76 -16.80
C LEU A 19 3.32 3.90 -17.04
N ALA A 20 2.15 3.60 -17.63
CA ALA A 20 1.16 4.61 -18.02
C ALA A 20 0.69 5.49 -16.83
N LEU A 21 0.49 4.88 -15.66
CA LEU A 21 0.11 5.59 -14.43
C LEU A 21 1.22 6.54 -13.96
N HIS A 22 2.48 6.11 -14.02
CA HIS A 22 3.61 6.94 -13.61
C HIS A 22 3.84 8.09 -14.60
N ARG A 23 3.71 7.83 -15.90
CA ARG A 23 3.76 8.87 -16.93
C ARG A 23 2.71 9.95 -16.68
N ARG A 24 1.45 9.53 -16.47
CA ARG A 24 0.36 10.44 -16.11
C ARG A 24 0.67 11.25 -14.85
N PHE A 25 1.21 10.60 -13.82
CA PHE A 25 1.61 11.25 -12.58
C PHE A 25 2.65 12.35 -12.78
N LEU A 26 3.67 12.09 -13.60
CA LEU A 26 4.71 13.06 -13.91
C LEU A 26 4.22 14.19 -14.82
N ASP A 27 3.33 13.89 -15.77
CA ASP A 27 2.77 14.87 -16.69
C ASP A 27 1.79 15.82 -15.96
N GLU A 28 0.91 15.28 -15.10
CA GLU A 28 -0.14 16.06 -14.42
C GLU A 28 0.31 16.66 -13.07
N GLN A 29 1.34 16.11 -12.44
CA GLN A 29 1.83 16.49 -11.09
C GLN A 29 0.66 16.69 -10.09
N PRO A 30 -0.22 15.69 -9.92
CA PRO A 30 -1.44 15.86 -9.13
C PRO A 30 -1.12 16.11 -7.65
N THR A 31 -1.99 16.85 -6.96
CA THR A 31 -1.98 16.82 -5.49
C THR A 31 -2.38 15.43 -4.99
N LEU A 32 -2.09 15.13 -3.72
CA LEU A 32 -2.47 13.85 -3.12
C LEU A 32 -3.98 13.58 -3.23
N GLU A 33 -4.82 14.59 -3.07
CA GLU A 33 -6.28 14.49 -3.17
C GLU A 33 -6.69 14.12 -4.58
N VAL A 34 -6.17 14.84 -5.58
CA VAL A 34 -6.46 14.56 -7.00
C VAL A 34 -5.99 13.15 -7.35
N PHE A 35 -4.79 12.77 -6.93
CA PHE A 35 -4.26 11.43 -7.14
C PHE A 35 -5.15 10.35 -6.51
N ALA A 36 -5.67 10.57 -5.30
CA ALA A 36 -6.55 9.64 -4.63
C ALA A 36 -7.91 9.43 -5.33
N THR A 37 -8.32 10.34 -6.22
CA THR A 37 -9.54 10.17 -7.03
C THR A 37 -9.34 9.29 -8.27
N TRP A 38 -8.10 8.97 -8.64
CA TRP A 38 -7.85 8.19 -9.84
C TRP A 38 -8.33 6.75 -9.65
N ALA A 39 -9.09 6.22 -10.62
CA ALA A 39 -9.69 4.89 -10.51
C ALA A 39 -8.69 3.76 -10.14
N PRO A 40 -7.45 3.71 -10.70
CA PRO A 40 -6.46 2.72 -10.27
C PRO A 40 -5.97 2.89 -8.83
N ILE A 41 -6.09 4.09 -8.26
CA ILE A 41 -5.66 4.41 -6.89
C ILE A 41 -6.78 4.11 -5.89
N GLN A 42 -8.03 4.36 -6.26
CA GLN A 42 -9.20 4.01 -5.44
C GLN A 42 -9.36 2.50 -5.22
N ARG A 43 -8.72 1.68 -6.06
CA ARG A 43 -8.76 0.21 -6.00
C ARG A 43 -7.35 -0.38 -6.05
N LEU A 44 -6.41 0.30 -5.40
CA LEU A 44 -4.98 0.02 -5.52
C LEU A 44 -4.66 -1.43 -5.12
N THR A 45 -5.18 -1.90 -3.99
CA THR A 45 -4.96 -3.29 -3.56
C THR A 45 -5.90 -4.25 -4.26
N SER A 46 -7.20 -3.99 -4.18
CA SER A 46 -8.25 -4.90 -4.66
C SER A 46 -8.15 -5.23 -6.16
N GLU A 47 -7.89 -4.24 -7.01
CA GLU A 47 -7.86 -4.39 -8.47
C GLU A 47 -6.47 -4.15 -9.05
N THR A 48 -5.82 -3.04 -8.74
CA THR A 48 -4.57 -2.66 -9.43
C THR A 48 -3.41 -3.61 -9.13
N PHE A 49 -3.28 -4.08 -7.89
CA PHE A 49 -2.23 -5.03 -7.51
C PHE A 49 -2.67 -6.48 -7.62
N PHE A 50 -3.87 -6.82 -7.15
CA PHE A 50 -4.34 -8.21 -7.11
C PHE A 50 -5.30 -8.59 -8.23
N GLY A 51 -5.68 -7.67 -9.12
CA GLY A 51 -6.49 -7.97 -10.31
C GLY A 51 -7.85 -8.61 -10.01
N GLY A 52 -8.47 -8.27 -8.87
CA GLY A 52 -9.73 -8.89 -8.43
C GLY A 52 -9.57 -10.35 -8.01
N TYR A 53 -8.35 -10.82 -7.74
CA TYR A 53 -8.08 -12.19 -7.33
C TYR A 53 -8.81 -12.56 -6.02
N ASP A 54 -9.33 -13.78 -5.96
CA ASP A 54 -9.95 -14.31 -4.74
C ASP A 54 -8.87 -14.66 -3.70
N MET A 55 -8.60 -13.70 -2.81
CA MET A 55 -7.61 -13.80 -1.74
C MET A 55 -7.86 -14.97 -0.77
N ARG A 56 -9.06 -15.56 -0.74
CA ARG A 56 -9.35 -16.76 0.06
C ARG A 56 -8.61 -17.99 -0.46
N ARG A 57 -8.20 -17.98 -1.72
CA ARG A 57 -7.43 -19.06 -2.36
C ARG A 57 -5.94 -19.02 -2.01
N LEU A 58 -5.46 -17.99 -1.32
CA LEU A 58 -4.10 -17.94 -0.83
C LEU A 58 -4.00 -18.70 0.49
N ASP A 59 -2.99 -19.58 0.57
CA ASP A 59 -2.65 -20.33 1.80
C ASP A 59 -2.10 -19.40 2.88
N PHE A 60 -1.54 -18.25 2.49
CA PHE A 60 -0.92 -17.29 3.38
C PHE A 60 -1.07 -15.84 2.87
N ILE A 61 -1.38 -14.93 3.79
CA ILE A 61 -1.35 -13.48 3.59
C ILE A 61 -0.69 -12.89 4.84
N GLY A 62 0.37 -12.10 4.66
CA GLY A 62 1.04 -11.37 5.73
C GLY A 62 0.80 -9.87 5.65
N PHE A 63 1.04 -9.18 6.78
CA PHE A 63 0.85 -7.74 6.91
C PHE A 63 2.15 -7.06 7.32
N HIS A 64 2.27 -5.77 6.96
CA HIS A 64 3.47 -5.00 7.24
C HIS A 64 3.71 -4.85 8.76
N GLU A 65 2.64 -4.62 9.51
CA GLU A 65 2.65 -4.38 10.96
C GLU A 65 3.03 -5.65 11.75
N THR A 66 2.69 -6.83 11.22
CA THR A 66 2.97 -8.15 11.82
C THR A 66 4.06 -8.91 11.08
N ARG A 67 4.90 -8.21 10.30
CA ARG A 67 5.88 -8.81 9.39
C ARG A 67 6.78 -9.87 10.06
N GLY A 68 7.30 -9.61 11.25
CA GLY A 68 8.18 -10.56 11.95
C GLY A 68 7.50 -11.92 12.19
N PRO A 69 6.39 -11.95 12.94
CA PRO A 69 5.55 -13.14 13.11
C PRO A 69 5.09 -13.77 11.79
N ASP A 70 4.69 -12.95 10.82
CA ASP A 70 4.19 -13.42 9.52
C ASP A 70 5.27 -14.11 8.69
N MET A 71 6.50 -13.60 8.69
CA MET A 71 7.64 -14.23 8.03
C MET A 71 8.00 -15.58 8.66
N LEU A 72 7.92 -15.71 9.99
CA LEU A 72 8.13 -16.99 10.67
C LEU A 72 7.07 -18.01 10.30
N ARG A 73 5.80 -17.60 10.23
CA ARG A 73 4.70 -18.46 9.80
C ARG A 73 4.84 -18.88 8.33
N LEU A 74 5.24 -17.97 7.46
CA LEU A 74 5.53 -18.27 6.05
C LEU A 74 6.67 -19.28 5.91
N ASN A 75 7.75 -19.12 6.65
CA ASN A 75 8.87 -20.07 6.69
C ASN A 75 8.40 -21.49 7.03
N ALA A 76 7.56 -21.63 8.06
CA ALA A 76 7.02 -22.92 8.47
C ALA A 76 6.13 -23.55 7.38
N LEU A 77 5.28 -22.76 6.71
CA LEU A 77 4.40 -23.24 5.64
C LEU A 77 5.16 -23.62 4.37
N ALA A 78 6.18 -22.84 4.01
CA ALA A 78 6.93 -23.02 2.76
C ALA A 78 8.13 -23.97 2.91
N GLY A 79 8.48 -24.40 4.13
CA GLY A 79 9.71 -25.15 4.39
C GLY A 79 10.98 -24.34 4.11
N LEU A 80 10.92 -23.02 4.27
CA LEU A 80 12.02 -22.10 4.00
C LEU A 80 12.65 -21.57 5.29
N GLN A 81 13.88 -21.06 5.18
CA GLN A 81 14.58 -20.36 6.25
C GLN A 81 14.88 -18.92 5.83
N LEU A 82 13.84 -18.09 5.68
CA LEU A 82 14.01 -16.67 5.41
C LEU A 82 14.39 -15.93 6.69
N GLU A 83 15.34 -15.00 6.61
CA GLU A 83 15.72 -14.13 7.73
C GLU A 83 14.64 -13.06 7.98
N PRO A 84 13.89 -13.12 9.10
CA PRO A 84 12.78 -12.20 9.33
C PRO A 84 13.23 -10.75 9.51
N GLU A 85 14.48 -10.49 9.90
CA GLU A 85 14.94 -9.14 10.21
C GLU A 85 15.54 -8.37 9.03
N ARG A 86 15.88 -9.07 7.93
CA ARG A 86 16.46 -8.43 6.76
C ARG A 86 15.44 -7.53 6.06
N ARG A 87 15.78 -6.25 5.86
CA ARG A 87 14.93 -5.24 5.20
C ARG A 87 15.75 -4.44 4.19
N ASP A 88 15.66 -4.81 2.92
CA ASP A 88 16.43 -4.15 1.86
C ASP A 88 15.72 -2.90 1.31
N ASN A 89 14.39 -2.80 1.46
CA ASN A 89 13.56 -1.68 0.98
C ASN A 89 12.84 -0.98 2.14
N VAL A 90 13.59 -0.27 2.98
CA VAL A 90 13.01 0.54 4.07
C VAL A 90 12.60 1.89 3.52
N THR A 91 11.31 2.23 3.65
CA THR A 91 10.87 3.61 3.40
C THR A 91 11.59 4.52 4.37
N MET A 92 12.37 5.49 3.87
CA MET A 92 13.04 6.44 4.75
C MET A 92 12.01 7.25 5.53
N ASN A 93 11.96 7.03 6.86
CA ASN A 93 11.19 7.85 7.78
C ASN A 93 11.91 9.19 7.94
N GLY A 94 11.56 10.17 7.13
CA GLY A 94 12.14 11.51 7.22
C GLY A 94 11.42 12.58 6.40
N ASP A 95 10.28 12.24 5.79
CA ASP A 95 9.57 13.14 4.91
C ASP A 95 8.59 13.97 5.74
N THR A 96 9.00 15.19 6.14
CA THR A 96 8.20 16.13 6.95
C THR A 96 6.79 16.28 6.39
N GLU A 97 6.67 16.34 5.06
CA GLU A 97 5.39 16.43 4.35
C GLU A 97 4.47 15.23 4.64
N ARG A 98 5.01 14.00 4.68
CA ARG A 98 4.22 12.81 5.04
C ARG A 98 3.70 12.87 6.47
N ALA A 99 4.54 13.36 7.39
CA ALA A 99 4.16 13.49 8.80
C ALA A 99 3.07 14.55 8.99
N GLU A 100 3.18 15.69 8.31
CA GLU A 100 2.18 16.76 8.30
C GLU A 100 0.83 16.27 7.76
N ILE A 101 0.83 15.55 6.63
CA ILE A 101 -0.39 14.98 6.06
C ILE A 101 -1.04 14.00 7.04
N ARG A 102 -0.26 13.13 7.69
CA ARG A 102 -0.77 12.16 8.68
C ARG A 102 -1.35 12.86 9.92
N ALA A 103 -0.80 13.99 10.32
CA ALA A 103 -1.26 14.75 11.46
C ALA A 103 -2.57 15.51 11.17
N ASP A 104 -2.87 15.82 9.90
CA ASP A 104 -4.13 16.45 9.52
C ASP A 104 -5.29 15.44 9.48
N VAL A 105 -5.99 15.33 10.61
CA VAL A 105 -7.13 14.41 10.78
C VAL A 105 -8.22 14.64 9.73
N ARG A 106 -8.52 15.90 9.37
CA ARG A 106 -9.60 16.20 8.42
C ARG A 106 -9.23 15.70 7.03
N ARG A 107 -7.99 15.96 6.62
CA ARG A 107 -7.44 15.48 5.36
C ARG A 107 -7.40 13.96 5.32
N MET A 108 -6.97 13.30 6.39
CA MET A 108 -6.93 11.84 6.47
C MET A 108 -8.32 11.19 6.39
N VAL A 109 -9.35 11.81 6.99
CA VAL A 109 -10.73 11.35 6.86
C VAL A 109 -11.21 11.47 5.40
N ALA A 110 -11.01 12.62 4.77
CA ALA A 110 -11.40 12.81 3.38
C ALA A 110 -10.70 11.82 2.43
N LEU A 111 -9.40 11.57 2.63
CA LEU A 111 -8.66 10.57 1.86
C LEU A 111 -9.15 9.14 2.12
N ARG A 112 -9.55 8.83 3.37
CA ARG A 112 -10.13 7.53 3.70
C ARG A 112 -11.47 7.32 2.98
N ASP A 113 -12.31 8.34 2.93
CA ASP A 113 -13.61 8.26 2.27
C ASP A 113 -13.45 8.04 0.77
N LEU A 114 -12.46 8.68 0.13
CA LEU A 114 -12.14 8.45 -1.29
C LEU A 114 -11.67 7.02 -1.59
N LEU A 115 -11.14 6.31 -0.60
CA LEU A 115 -10.56 4.97 -0.71
C LEU A 115 -11.38 3.91 0.05
N ILE A 116 -12.63 4.20 0.38
CA ILE A 116 -13.41 3.39 1.33
C ILE A 116 -13.53 1.92 0.92
N ASP A 117 -13.65 1.65 -0.38
CA ASP A 117 -13.77 0.28 -0.89
C ASP A 117 -12.47 -0.51 -0.74
N ASP A 118 -11.33 0.10 -1.06
CA ASP A 118 -10.01 -0.53 -0.87
C ASP A 118 -9.68 -0.71 0.61
N VAL A 119 -10.10 0.23 1.46
CA VAL A 119 -9.99 0.11 2.92
C VAL A 119 -10.81 -1.08 3.44
N ARG A 120 -12.07 -1.21 3.01
CA ARG A 120 -12.92 -2.34 3.39
C ARG A 120 -12.35 -3.67 2.90
N PHE A 121 -11.80 -3.70 1.70
CA PHE A 121 -11.13 -4.89 1.16
C PHE A 121 -9.96 -5.29 2.07
N TYR A 122 -9.06 -4.36 2.40
CA TYR A 122 -7.93 -4.60 3.29
C TYR A 122 -8.36 -5.09 4.68
N GLU A 123 -9.33 -4.40 5.31
CA GLU A 123 -9.87 -4.77 6.63
C GLU A 123 -10.50 -6.17 6.61
N THR A 124 -11.20 -6.54 5.52
CA THR A 124 -11.77 -7.89 5.35
C THR A 124 -10.67 -8.95 5.31
N GLN A 125 -9.61 -8.73 4.53
CA GLN A 125 -8.49 -9.68 4.47
C GLN A 125 -7.76 -9.79 5.82
N ARG A 126 -7.64 -8.69 6.55
CA ARG A 126 -7.03 -8.67 7.89
C ARG A 126 -7.85 -9.48 8.89
N ASN A 127 -9.15 -9.21 8.97
CA ASN A 127 -10.01 -9.85 9.96
C ASN A 127 -10.23 -11.35 9.68
N ALA A 128 -10.17 -11.78 8.42
CA ALA A 128 -10.27 -13.19 8.06
C ALA A 128 -9.02 -14.01 8.44
N ARG A 129 -7.91 -13.34 8.79
CA ARG A 129 -6.59 -13.96 9.00
C ARG A 129 -5.96 -13.67 10.37
N ALA A 130 -6.59 -12.80 11.16
CA ALA A 130 -6.30 -12.55 12.58
C ALA A 130 -6.81 -13.69 13.45
#